data_AF-A0A7W0WV04-F1
#
_entry.id   AF-A0A7W0WV04-F1
#
_cell.length_a   1.000
_cell.length_b   1.000
_cell.length_c   1.000
_cell.angle_alpha   90.00
_cell.angle_beta   90.00
_cell.angle_gamma   90.00
#
_symmetry.space_group_name_H-M   'P 1'
#
loop_
_entity.id
_entity.type
_entity.pdbx_description
1 polymer ?
#
loop_
_entity_poly.entity_id
_entity_poly.type
_entity_poly.pdbx_seq_one_letter_code
_entity_poly.pdbx_strand_id
1 'polypeptide(L)'
;MKRPTLFLLVGLAACGSDAPSPDEVRARIATDLVAVANTAEASRADGASLPDSTQFAVFQSTFSQLSSRIPTQMFTEDLPDMEMNDPFDGAAAAKWLNENLFTNANHAGDGIYNVPASFACESDEGIDPECAQAFAKIQLRIRVTENDDVLRLALQLGPNHDEPLEVGLSATLLSLTIDLDEAEDAVKSLAGKLGGEVPELSLSGEATVKLEVTGAAAVKVSLDIDRDIAVAFEDTTFSSKAAHVASLALDGAAKSMDLVVGLGETKAHVPDDFEGTFDLDLPGLSAAAHFAEGQPLAITNISLGARTTTLKIDGQTALSFDLNPNDGRKLDAQISGDTLTVTPRLDLRTTVNHTVLGDDAPVYDVTRVLLDGGLRAKADESIEALGGFSIETNPASYGFSAAAGQCVRGTETYDPTRDDYYTTWAVGTCN
;
A
#
# COMPACT_ATOMS: atom_id res chain seq x y z
N MET A 1 -22.04 -40.50 -44.84
CA MET A 1 -21.83 -40.70 -43.38
C MET A 1 -22.01 -39.35 -42.70
N LYS A 2 -23.14 -39.15 -42.02
CA LYS A 2 -23.49 -37.92 -41.30
C LYS A 2 -23.11 -38.10 -39.83
N ARG A 3 -22.29 -37.20 -39.28
CA ARG A 3 -21.93 -37.17 -37.85
C ARG A 3 -23.09 -36.54 -37.05
N PRO A 4 -23.47 -37.08 -35.88
CA PRO A 4 -24.44 -36.44 -35.01
C PRO A 4 -23.76 -35.36 -34.16
N THR A 5 -24.37 -34.19 -34.08
CA THR A 5 -24.04 -33.11 -33.15
C THR A 5 -24.63 -33.48 -31.78
N LEU A 6 -23.78 -33.74 -30.81
CA LEU A 6 -24.16 -34.00 -29.42
C LEU A 6 -24.26 -32.65 -28.69
N PHE A 7 -25.48 -32.17 -28.46
CA PHE A 7 -25.76 -31.07 -27.53
C PHE A 7 -25.64 -31.62 -26.11
N LEU A 8 -24.55 -31.31 -25.41
CA LEU A 8 -24.42 -31.58 -23.98
C LEU A 8 -25.04 -30.39 -23.23
N LEU A 9 -26.28 -30.55 -22.77
CA LEU A 9 -26.89 -29.67 -21.78
C LEU A 9 -26.28 -30.02 -20.42
N VAL A 10 -25.22 -29.30 -20.02
CA VAL A 10 -24.72 -29.32 -18.64
C VAL A 10 -25.60 -28.35 -17.85
N GLY A 11 -26.67 -28.89 -17.28
CA GLY A 11 -27.39 -28.22 -16.19
C GLY A 11 -26.57 -28.38 -14.92
N LEU A 12 -25.61 -27.48 -14.70
CA LEU A 12 -25.08 -27.22 -13.37
C LEU A 12 -26.21 -26.56 -12.58
N ALA A 13 -27.00 -27.37 -11.88
CA ALA A 13 -27.73 -26.88 -10.72
C ALA A 13 -26.67 -26.48 -9.69
N ALA A 14 -26.18 -25.25 -9.78
CA ALA A 14 -25.51 -24.61 -8.67
C ALA A 14 -26.52 -24.64 -7.53
N CYS A 15 -26.29 -25.51 -6.54
CA CYS A 15 -27.01 -25.48 -5.28
C CYS A 15 -26.56 -24.20 -4.57
N GLY A 16 -27.10 -23.05 -4.99
CA GLY A 16 -26.94 -21.81 -4.26
C GLY A 16 -27.55 -22.02 -2.89
N SER A 17 -26.77 -21.77 -1.84
CA SER A 17 -27.33 -21.50 -0.52
C SER A 17 -28.44 -20.47 -0.68
N ASP A 18 -29.60 -20.72 -0.09
CA ASP A 18 -30.67 -19.72 -0.02
C ASP A 18 -30.08 -18.44 0.59
N ALA A 19 -30.51 -17.27 0.09
CA ALA A 19 -30.01 -15.99 0.61
C ALA A 19 -30.32 -15.88 2.13
N PRO A 20 -29.39 -15.35 2.94
CA PRO A 20 -29.59 -15.25 4.38
C PRO A 20 -30.77 -14.33 4.70
N SER A 21 -31.57 -14.72 5.69
CA SER A 21 -32.71 -13.93 6.15
C SER A 21 -32.28 -12.65 6.85
N PRO A 22 -33.13 -11.61 6.94
CA PRO A 22 -32.80 -10.37 7.66
C PRO A 22 -32.41 -10.57 9.13
N ASP A 23 -32.92 -11.60 9.80
CA ASP A 23 -32.54 -11.90 11.18
C ASP A 23 -31.13 -12.50 11.24
N GLU A 24 -30.77 -13.38 10.31
CA GLU A 24 -29.42 -13.94 10.19
C GLU A 24 -28.40 -12.86 9.85
N VAL A 25 -28.67 -12.02 8.84
CA VAL A 25 -27.79 -10.90 8.45
C VAL A 25 -27.50 -9.99 9.64
N ARG A 26 -28.55 -9.56 10.37
CA ARG A 26 -28.39 -8.68 11.54
C ARG A 26 -27.62 -9.35 12.69
N ALA A 27 -27.88 -10.62 12.94
CA ALA A 27 -27.19 -11.38 13.99
C ALA A 27 -25.71 -11.57 13.66
N ARG A 28 -25.39 -11.87 12.41
CA ARG A 28 -24.02 -11.99 11.89
C ARG A 28 -23.28 -10.66 12.01
N ILE A 29 -23.85 -9.56 11.51
CA ILE A 29 -23.24 -8.22 11.64
C ILE A 29 -22.96 -7.86 13.11
N ALA A 30 -23.92 -8.11 14.01
CA ALA A 30 -23.76 -7.82 15.44
C ALA A 30 -22.70 -8.69 16.13
N THR A 31 -22.46 -9.91 15.65
CA THR A 31 -21.51 -10.84 16.27
C THR A 31 -20.13 -10.71 15.65
N ASP A 32 -20.04 -10.78 14.33
CA ASP A 32 -18.80 -10.88 13.57
C ASP A 32 -18.04 -9.55 13.59
N LEU A 33 -18.71 -8.42 13.37
CA LEU A 33 -18.07 -7.11 13.39
C LEU A 33 -17.51 -6.78 14.78
N VAL A 34 -18.24 -7.16 15.83
CA VAL A 34 -17.80 -6.99 17.22
C VAL A 34 -16.62 -7.91 17.54
N ALA A 35 -16.62 -9.15 17.06
CA ALA A 35 -15.51 -10.08 17.25
C ALA A 35 -14.22 -9.59 16.61
N VAL A 36 -14.29 -9.11 15.36
CA VAL A 36 -13.14 -8.54 14.65
C VAL A 36 -12.64 -7.27 15.35
N ALA A 37 -13.53 -6.35 15.72
CA ALA A 37 -13.18 -5.10 16.41
C ALA A 37 -12.49 -5.37 17.75
N ASN A 38 -13.07 -6.22 18.60
CA ASN A 38 -12.51 -6.55 19.92
C ASN A 38 -11.13 -7.21 19.81
N THR A 39 -10.92 -8.06 18.81
CA THR A 39 -9.62 -8.73 18.64
C THR A 39 -8.56 -7.78 18.09
N ALA A 40 -8.94 -6.88 17.17
CA ALA A 40 -8.07 -5.80 16.72
C ALA A 40 -7.66 -4.89 17.89
N GLU A 41 -8.59 -4.52 18.77
CA GLU A 41 -8.27 -3.77 19.98
C GLU A 41 -7.36 -4.54 20.94
N ALA A 42 -7.62 -5.82 21.19
CA ALA A 42 -6.78 -6.66 22.05
C ALA A 42 -5.34 -6.74 21.53
N SER A 43 -5.14 -6.89 20.21
CA SER A 43 -3.82 -6.89 19.60
C SER A 43 -3.06 -5.57 19.79
N ARG A 44 -3.77 -4.43 19.86
CA ARG A 44 -3.17 -3.10 20.11
C ARG A 44 -2.87 -2.88 21.59
N ALA A 45 -3.78 -3.27 22.48
CA ALA A 45 -3.64 -3.09 23.92
C ALA A 45 -2.46 -3.91 24.48
N ASP A 46 -2.33 -5.17 24.05
CA ASP A 46 -1.20 -6.03 24.42
C ASP A 46 0.07 -5.70 23.63
N GLY A 47 -0.09 -5.08 22.45
CA GLY A 47 0.97 -4.55 21.60
C GLY A 47 1.52 -3.18 22.03
N ALA A 48 1.12 -2.61 23.18
CA ALA A 48 1.62 -1.31 23.66
C ALA A 48 3.15 -1.28 23.96
N SER A 49 3.88 -2.37 23.71
CA SER A 49 5.33 -2.45 23.67
C SER A 49 5.90 -2.74 22.26
N LEU A 50 5.18 -2.38 21.19
CA LEU A 50 5.77 -2.22 19.85
C LEU A 50 7.04 -1.35 19.97
N PRO A 51 8.08 -1.62 19.15
CA PRO A 51 9.47 -1.44 19.50
C PRO A 51 9.75 -0.16 20.27
N ASP A 52 10.54 -0.31 21.33
CA ASP A 52 11.16 0.82 22.01
C ASP A 52 11.66 1.80 20.94
N SER A 53 11.23 3.04 21.07
CA SER A 53 11.47 4.13 20.11
C SER A 53 12.92 4.20 19.62
N THR A 54 13.91 3.66 20.34
CA THR A 54 15.31 3.67 19.93
C THR A 54 15.61 2.77 18.73
N GLN A 55 15.07 1.56 18.59
CA GLN A 55 15.36 0.71 17.42
C GLN A 55 14.72 1.30 16.16
N PHE A 56 13.48 1.77 16.29
CA PHE A 56 12.80 2.48 15.22
C PHE A 56 13.49 3.82 14.93
N ALA A 57 13.94 4.56 15.94
CA ALA A 57 14.70 5.79 15.75
C ALA A 57 16.07 5.55 15.12
N VAL A 58 16.76 4.44 15.40
CA VAL A 58 18.02 4.07 14.72
C VAL A 58 17.76 3.74 13.26
N PHE A 59 16.68 3.01 12.96
CA PHE A 59 16.26 2.79 11.57
C PHE A 59 15.93 4.13 10.90
N GLN A 60 15.10 4.96 11.52
CA GLN A 60 14.70 6.26 11.00
C GLN A 60 15.89 7.22 10.88
N SER A 61 16.85 7.22 11.80
CA SER A 61 18.03 8.10 11.75
C SER A 61 19.03 7.63 10.70
N THR A 62 19.30 6.32 10.63
CA THR A 62 20.20 5.74 9.63
C THR A 62 19.62 5.89 8.24
N PHE A 63 18.32 5.62 8.08
CA PHE A 63 17.64 5.77 6.80
C PHE A 63 17.43 7.24 6.43
N SER A 64 17.05 8.13 7.35
CA SER A 64 16.88 9.56 7.04
C SER A 64 18.19 10.25 6.65
N GLN A 65 19.32 9.85 7.22
CA GLN A 65 20.65 10.33 6.77
C GLN A 65 21.02 9.83 5.36
N LEU A 66 20.51 8.65 4.96
CA LEU A 66 20.69 8.12 3.61
C LEU A 66 19.64 8.65 2.61
N SER A 67 18.43 8.95 3.08
CA SER A 67 17.26 9.33 2.27
C SER A 67 17.09 10.83 2.12
N SER A 68 17.71 11.68 2.96
CA SER A 68 17.71 13.15 2.82
C SER A 68 18.28 13.65 1.50
N ARG A 69 18.83 12.75 0.67
CA ARG A 69 19.37 13.01 -0.67
C ARG A 69 18.60 12.31 -1.80
N ILE A 70 17.56 11.57 -1.48
CA ILE A 70 16.58 11.07 -2.45
C ILE A 70 15.36 12.00 -2.27
N PRO A 71 14.76 12.55 -3.34
CA PRO A 71 13.55 13.35 -3.20
C PRO A 71 12.40 12.47 -2.68
N THR A 72 12.28 12.34 -1.36
CA THR A 72 11.21 11.58 -0.68
C THR A 72 9.89 12.32 -0.68
N GLN A 73 9.87 13.60 -1.09
CA GLN A 73 8.65 14.42 -1.18
C GLN A 73 7.59 13.80 -2.10
N MET A 74 7.98 13.01 -3.12
CA MET A 74 7.02 12.29 -3.97
C MET A 74 6.26 11.14 -3.26
N PHE A 75 6.68 10.71 -2.06
CA PHE A 75 6.06 9.58 -1.36
C PHE A 75 5.54 9.91 0.05
N THR A 76 5.67 11.16 0.50
CA THR A 76 5.32 11.57 1.87
C THR A 76 4.27 12.67 1.96
N GLU A 77 3.73 13.16 0.84
CA GLU A 77 2.63 14.13 0.88
C GLU A 77 1.32 13.42 1.26
N ASP A 78 0.78 13.81 2.42
CA ASP A 78 -0.59 13.63 2.86
C ASP A 78 -1.21 12.25 2.57
N LEU A 79 -0.63 11.19 3.16
CA LEU A 79 -1.54 10.20 3.70
C LEU A 79 -2.42 10.98 4.69
N PRO A 80 -3.76 11.00 4.51
CA PRO A 80 -4.62 11.71 5.44
C PRO A 80 -4.22 11.26 6.84
N ASP A 81 -3.95 12.24 7.72
CA ASP A 81 -3.72 12.00 9.13
C ASP A 81 -5.04 11.42 9.65
N MET A 82 -5.21 10.11 9.44
CA MET A 82 -6.28 9.34 10.02
C MET A 82 -5.89 9.28 11.48
N GLU A 83 -6.18 10.36 12.20
CA GLU A 83 -6.21 10.41 13.64
C GLU A 83 -7.26 9.39 14.09
N MET A 84 -6.88 8.12 14.06
CA MET A 84 -7.56 6.99 14.71
C MET A 84 -7.33 7.08 16.21
N ASN A 85 -7.48 8.28 16.78
CA ASN A 85 -7.33 8.53 18.20
C ASN A 85 -8.51 7.92 18.96
N ASP A 86 -9.66 7.77 18.31
CA ASP A 86 -10.80 7.04 18.86
C ASP A 86 -10.78 5.57 18.41
N PRO A 87 -10.87 4.62 19.36
CA PRO A 87 -11.01 3.20 19.03
C PRO A 87 -12.32 2.97 18.26
N PHE A 88 -12.27 2.08 17.27
CA PHE A 88 -13.44 1.72 16.46
C PHE A 88 -14.43 0.90 17.30
N ASP A 89 -15.58 1.49 17.64
CA ASP A 89 -16.65 0.79 18.34
C ASP A 89 -17.48 -0.07 17.36
N GLY A 90 -17.04 -1.32 17.18
CA GLY A 90 -17.73 -2.30 16.32
C GLY A 90 -19.18 -2.57 16.75
N ALA A 91 -19.52 -2.41 18.02
CA ALA A 91 -20.88 -2.62 18.51
C ALA A 91 -21.80 -1.45 18.14
N ALA A 92 -21.30 -0.22 18.23
CA ALA A 92 -22.02 0.97 17.76
C ALA A 92 -22.24 0.92 16.24
N ALA A 93 -21.20 0.55 15.48
CA ALA A 93 -21.29 0.41 14.03
C ALA A 93 -22.31 -0.68 13.62
N ALA A 94 -22.23 -1.87 14.23
CA ALA A 94 -23.17 -2.96 13.97
C ALA A 94 -24.61 -2.57 14.32
N LYS A 95 -24.81 -1.90 15.46
CA LYS A 95 -26.13 -1.40 15.87
C LYS A 95 -26.68 -0.41 14.85
N TRP A 96 -25.87 0.57 14.43
CA TRP A 96 -26.30 1.57 13.46
C TRP A 96 -26.68 0.93 12.11
N LEU A 97 -25.88 -0.01 11.60
CA LEU A 97 -26.17 -0.74 10.37
C LEU A 97 -27.50 -1.53 10.47
N ASN A 98 -27.72 -2.20 11.59
CA ASN A 98 -28.94 -2.98 11.83
C ASN A 98 -30.20 -2.12 12.02
N GLU A 99 -30.04 -0.89 12.53
CA GLU A 99 -31.15 0.04 12.74
C GLU A 99 -31.51 0.83 11.47
N ASN A 100 -30.53 1.09 10.58
CA ASN A 100 -30.73 2.01 9.46
C ASN A 100 -30.68 1.34 8.06
N LEU A 101 -29.91 0.27 7.89
CA LEU A 101 -29.71 -0.39 6.59
C LEU A 101 -30.37 -1.77 6.53
N PHE A 102 -30.00 -2.69 7.42
CA PHE A 102 -30.45 -4.09 7.38
C PHE A 102 -31.80 -4.30 8.08
N THR A 103 -32.78 -3.46 7.76
CA THR A 103 -34.13 -3.53 8.31
C THR A 103 -35.07 -4.33 7.39
N ASN A 104 -36.16 -4.86 7.95
CA ASN A 104 -37.22 -5.49 7.16
C ASN A 104 -37.86 -4.54 6.15
N ALA A 105 -37.84 -3.22 6.40
CA ALA A 105 -38.41 -2.23 5.48
C ALA A 105 -37.53 -2.02 4.24
N ASN A 106 -36.22 -2.19 4.38
CA ASN A 106 -35.26 -2.05 3.28
C ASN A 106 -35.07 -3.36 2.49
N HIS A 107 -35.38 -4.51 3.08
CA HIS A 107 -35.25 -5.82 2.45
C HIS A 107 -36.24 -5.99 1.28
N ALA A 108 -35.71 -6.11 0.07
CA ALA A 108 -36.46 -6.26 -1.18
C ALA A 108 -36.71 -7.72 -1.58
N GLY A 109 -36.13 -8.69 -0.86
CA GLY A 109 -36.16 -10.12 -1.19
C GLY A 109 -34.81 -10.63 -1.69
N ASP A 110 -34.61 -11.95 -1.64
CA ASP A 110 -33.41 -12.65 -2.16
C ASP A 110 -32.06 -12.05 -1.68
N GLY A 111 -32.01 -11.58 -0.43
CA GLY A 111 -30.81 -10.97 0.16
C GLY A 111 -30.53 -9.54 -0.30
N ILE A 112 -31.43 -8.90 -1.03
CA ILE A 112 -31.27 -7.53 -1.53
C ILE A 112 -31.85 -6.51 -0.53
N TYR A 113 -31.09 -5.46 -0.23
CA TYR A 113 -31.50 -4.35 0.62
C TYR A 113 -31.38 -3.03 -0.16
N ASN A 114 -32.45 -2.25 -0.21
CA ASN A 114 -32.39 -0.89 -0.76
C ASN A 114 -31.67 0.02 0.23
N VAL A 115 -30.67 0.78 -0.26
CA VAL A 115 -30.04 1.80 0.58
C VAL A 115 -30.97 3.02 0.63
N PRO A 116 -31.36 3.53 1.81
CA PRO A 116 -32.23 4.69 1.89
C PRO A 116 -31.45 5.98 1.60
N ALA A 117 -32.12 6.96 0.97
CA ALA A 117 -31.50 8.24 0.61
C ALA A 117 -30.95 9.03 1.81
N SER A 118 -31.43 8.75 3.03
CA SER A 118 -30.89 9.35 4.27
C SER A 118 -29.40 9.06 4.48
N PHE A 119 -28.81 8.06 3.81
CA PHE A 119 -27.38 7.77 3.91
C PHE A 119 -26.49 8.79 3.19
N ALA A 120 -27.03 9.51 2.19
CA ALA A 120 -26.26 10.40 1.34
C ALA A 120 -26.88 11.80 1.17
N CYS A 121 -28.17 11.94 1.45
CA CYS A 121 -28.95 13.14 1.18
C CYS A 121 -29.47 13.83 2.45
N GLU A 122 -28.93 13.49 3.62
CA GLU A 122 -29.27 14.17 4.88
C GLU A 122 -28.59 15.55 4.98
N SER A 123 -29.33 16.52 5.48
CA SER A 123 -28.89 17.90 5.73
C SER A 123 -29.50 18.41 7.04
N ASP A 124 -29.09 19.59 7.51
CA ASP A 124 -29.66 20.23 8.69
C ASP A 124 -31.19 20.45 8.60
N GLU A 125 -31.76 20.49 7.39
CA GLU A 125 -33.19 20.68 7.13
C GLU A 125 -33.94 19.37 6.82
N GLY A 126 -33.28 18.21 6.95
CA GLY A 126 -33.79 16.90 6.60
C GLY A 126 -33.25 16.39 5.26
N ILE A 127 -34.04 15.54 4.56
CA ILE A 127 -33.62 14.94 3.29
C ILE A 127 -33.80 15.94 2.15
N ASP A 128 -32.71 16.30 1.45
CA ASP A 128 -32.77 17.13 0.25
C ASP A 128 -33.52 16.41 -0.88
N PRO A 129 -34.65 16.97 -1.38
CA PRO A 129 -35.43 16.34 -2.45
C PRO A 129 -34.70 16.25 -3.79
N GLU A 130 -33.74 17.13 -4.09
CA GLU A 130 -32.96 17.06 -5.33
C GLU A 130 -31.94 15.93 -5.26
N CYS A 131 -31.19 15.85 -4.16
CA CYS A 131 -30.33 14.71 -3.88
C CYS A 131 -31.10 13.39 -3.88
N ALA A 132 -32.25 13.29 -3.19
CA ALA A 132 -33.03 12.05 -3.14
C ALA A 132 -33.50 11.60 -4.54
N GLN A 133 -33.84 12.54 -5.43
CA GLN A 133 -34.16 12.23 -6.82
C GLN A 133 -32.94 11.73 -7.61
N ALA A 134 -31.76 12.33 -7.41
CA ALA A 134 -30.53 11.85 -8.02
C ALA A 134 -30.16 10.46 -7.50
N PHE A 135 -30.25 10.25 -6.19
CA PHE A 135 -29.98 8.98 -5.52
C PHE A 135 -30.91 7.86 -6.00
N ALA A 136 -32.19 8.16 -6.22
CA ALA A 136 -33.13 7.19 -6.79
C ALA A 136 -32.74 6.73 -8.22
N LYS A 137 -32.06 7.58 -9.01
CA LYS A 137 -31.56 7.21 -10.34
C LYS A 137 -30.34 6.28 -10.27
N ILE A 138 -29.54 6.38 -9.20
CA ILE A 138 -28.37 5.53 -8.96
C ILE A 138 -28.80 4.08 -8.73
N GLN A 139 -30.00 3.85 -8.17
CA GLN A 139 -30.52 2.52 -7.84
C GLN A 139 -29.59 1.73 -6.90
N LEU A 140 -29.03 2.42 -5.90
CA LEU A 140 -28.11 1.84 -4.92
C LEU A 140 -28.78 0.75 -4.07
N ARG A 141 -28.19 -0.44 -4.06
CA ARG A 141 -28.62 -1.58 -3.24
C ARG A 141 -27.43 -2.31 -2.65
N ILE A 142 -27.68 -3.13 -1.64
CA ILE A 142 -26.72 -4.09 -1.11
C ILE A 142 -27.26 -5.49 -1.35
N ARG A 143 -26.50 -6.33 -2.05
CA ARG A 143 -26.77 -7.77 -2.13
C ARG A 143 -26.00 -8.48 -1.03
N VAL A 144 -26.70 -9.27 -0.25
CA VAL A 144 -26.12 -10.07 0.83
C VAL A 144 -26.14 -11.55 0.43
N THR A 145 -24.97 -12.17 0.45
CA THR A 145 -24.83 -13.62 0.28
C THR A 145 -23.98 -14.21 1.40
N GLU A 146 -24.10 -15.51 1.59
CA GLU A 146 -23.27 -16.24 2.55
C GLU A 146 -22.60 -17.41 1.83
N ASN A 147 -21.27 -17.47 1.95
CA ASN A 147 -20.47 -18.56 1.44
C ASN A 147 -19.31 -18.84 2.38
N ASP A 148 -19.06 -20.12 2.70
CA ASP A 148 -17.96 -20.57 3.56
C ASP A 148 -17.87 -19.82 4.90
N ASP A 149 -19.02 -19.57 5.54
CA ASP A 149 -19.12 -18.82 6.81
C ASP A 149 -18.69 -17.34 6.69
N VAL A 150 -18.68 -16.78 5.48
CA VAL A 150 -18.44 -15.36 5.22
C VAL A 150 -19.72 -14.72 4.67
N LEU A 151 -20.21 -13.73 5.40
CA LEU A 151 -21.26 -12.82 4.95
C LEU A 151 -20.66 -11.81 3.96
N ARG A 152 -21.10 -11.85 2.71
CA ARG A 152 -20.66 -10.94 1.65
C ARG A 152 -21.73 -9.89 1.40
N LEU A 153 -21.32 -8.63 1.39
CA LEU A 153 -22.17 -7.46 1.17
C LEU A 153 -21.66 -6.74 -0.08
N ALA A 154 -22.27 -7.02 -1.22
CA ALA A 154 -21.90 -6.42 -2.51
C ALA A 154 -22.74 -5.17 -2.77
N LEU A 155 -22.07 -4.06 -3.07
CA LEU A 155 -22.69 -2.79 -3.43
C LEU A 155 -23.16 -2.85 -4.88
N GLN A 156 -24.46 -2.86 -5.11
CA GLN A 156 -25.04 -2.87 -6.45
C GLN A 156 -25.34 -1.45 -6.93
N LEU A 157 -24.84 -1.11 -8.12
CA LEU A 157 -25.03 0.18 -8.78
C LEU A 157 -25.80 0.03 -10.09
N GLY A 158 -26.66 1.00 -10.37
CA GLY A 158 -27.31 1.12 -11.66
C GLY A 158 -28.35 0.04 -11.96
N PRO A 159 -28.85 0.01 -13.22
CA PRO A 159 -29.89 -0.91 -13.65
C PRO A 159 -29.36 -2.32 -13.96
N ASN A 160 -28.05 -2.45 -14.18
CA ASN A 160 -27.37 -3.72 -14.43
C ASN A 160 -26.97 -4.41 -13.12
N HIS A 161 -27.02 -3.68 -11.99
CA HIS A 161 -26.62 -4.15 -10.68
C HIS A 161 -25.13 -4.52 -10.64
N ASP A 162 -24.32 -3.64 -11.22
CA ASP A 162 -22.86 -3.77 -11.26
C ASP A 162 -22.33 -3.71 -9.81
N GLU A 163 -21.31 -4.52 -9.49
CA GLU A 163 -20.84 -4.77 -8.11
C GLU A 163 -19.37 -4.39 -7.88
N PRO A 164 -19.02 -3.09 -7.97
CA PRO A 164 -17.63 -2.66 -7.89
C PRO A 164 -17.00 -2.77 -6.51
N LEU A 165 -17.79 -3.04 -5.48
CA LEU A 165 -17.33 -3.07 -4.10
C LEU A 165 -18.04 -4.18 -3.33
N GLU A 166 -17.26 -5.07 -2.71
CA GLU A 166 -17.77 -6.15 -1.87
C GLU A 166 -17.09 -6.10 -0.50
N VAL A 167 -17.89 -6.18 0.56
CA VAL A 167 -17.39 -6.38 1.93
C VAL A 167 -17.60 -7.84 2.33
N GLY A 168 -16.54 -8.52 2.75
CA GLY A 168 -16.63 -9.84 3.37
C GLY A 168 -16.53 -9.73 4.88
N LEU A 169 -17.42 -10.41 5.61
CA LEU A 169 -17.47 -10.37 7.07
C LEU A 169 -17.66 -11.77 7.65
N SER A 170 -16.78 -12.14 8.58
CA SER A 170 -16.94 -13.30 9.47
C SER A 170 -16.36 -12.95 10.84
N ALA A 171 -16.48 -13.84 11.82
CA ALA A 171 -15.88 -13.65 13.14
C ALA A 171 -14.34 -13.48 13.12
N THR A 172 -13.67 -13.89 12.04
CA THR A 172 -12.20 -13.82 11.91
C THR A 172 -11.71 -13.07 10.67
N LEU A 173 -12.61 -12.46 9.90
CA LEU A 173 -12.25 -11.78 8.66
C LEU A 173 -13.15 -10.57 8.45
N LEU A 174 -12.54 -9.43 8.16
CA LEU A 174 -13.15 -8.31 7.48
C LEU A 174 -12.37 -8.06 6.19
N SER A 175 -13.01 -8.11 5.03
CA SER A 175 -12.39 -7.82 3.74
C SER A 175 -13.17 -6.76 2.98
N LEU A 176 -12.47 -5.99 2.16
CA LEU A 176 -13.02 -5.03 1.21
C LEU A 176 -12.37 -5.31 -0.14
N THR A 177 -13.15 -5.76 -1.11
CA THR A 177 -12.72 -6.01 -2.49
C THR A 177 -13.29 -4.94 -3.39
N ILE A 178 -12.45 -4.39 -4.27
CA ILE A 178 -12.83 -3.46 -5.32
C ILE A 178 -12.61 -4.14 -6.67
N ASP A 179 -13.67 -4.30 -7.46
CA ASP A 179 -13.59 -4.75 -8.84
C ASP A 179 -13.66 -3.54 -9.78
N LEU A 180 -12.58 -3.30 -10.50
CA LEU A 180 -12.42 -2.15 -11.36
C LEU A 180 -13.18 -2.30 -12.68
N ASP A 181 -13.38 -3.53 -13.16
CA ASP A 181 -14.15 -3.80 -14.37
C ASP A 181 -15.64 -3.45 -14.12
N GLU A 182 -16.19 -3.90 -12.98
CA GLU A 182 -17.56 -3.54 -12.54
C GLU A 182 -17.69 -2.04 -12.23
N ALA A 183 -16.62 -1.39 -11.74
CA ALA A 183 -16.62 0.06 -11.49
C ALA A 183 -16.70 0.87 -12.79
N GLU A 184 -16.00 0.44 -13.86
CA GLU A 184 -16.10 1.06 -15.18
C GLU A 184 -17.54 1.01 -15.69
N ASP A 185 -18.15 -0.18 -15.65
CA ASP A 185 -19.52 -0.40 -16.12
C ASP A 185 -20.53 0.42 -15.32
N ALA A 186 -20.39 0.45 -13.99
CA ALA A 186 -21.21 1.28 -13.11
C ALA A 186 -21.10 2.77 -13.45
N VAL A 187 -19.88 3.31 -13.58
CA VAL A 187 -19.65 4.73 -13.91
C VAL A 187 -20.26 5.09 -15.26
N LYS A 188 -20.04 4.26 -16.29
CA LYS A 188 -20.60 4.48 -17.64
C LYS A 188 -22.12 4.47 -17.63
N SER A 189 -22.72 3.55 -16.87
CA SER A 189 -24.16 3.43 -16.70
C SER A 189 -24.77 4.64 -15.97
N LEU A 190 -24.08 5.15 -14.94
CA LEU A 190 -24.55 6.28 -14.14
C LEU A 190 -24.38 7.64 -14.85
N ALA A 191 -23.28 7.86 -15.57
CA ALA A 191 -23.02 9.11 -16.28
C ALA A 191 -24.17 9.49 -17.23
N GLY A 192 -24.61 8.52 -18.05
CA GLY A 192 -25.74 8.72 -18.96
C GLY A 192 -27.08 9.02 -18.27
N LYS A 193 -27.29 8.53 -17.04
CA LYS A 193 -28.53 8.77 -16.27
C LYS A 193 -28.55 10.09 -15.52
N LEU A 194 -27.39 10.55 -15.07
CA LEU A 194 -27.23 11.81 -14.38
C LEU A 194 -27.12 13.00 -15.35
N GLY A 195 -27.06 12.73 -16.66
CA GLY A 195 -26.99 13.75 -17.70
C GLY A 195 -25.58 14.32 -17.89
N GLY A 196 -24.57 13.64 -17.37
CA GLY A 196 -23.17 13.95 -17.60
C GLY A 196 -22.64 13.29 -18.88
N GLU A 197 -21.51 13.80 -19.36
CA GLU A 197 -20.74 13.10 -20.39
C GLU A 197 -20.14 11.82 -19.82
N VAL A 198 -20.13 10.74 -20.61
CA VAL A 198 -19.48 9.50 -20.21
C VAL A 198 -17.97 9.75 -20.29
N PRO A 199 -17.22 9.63 -19.19
CA PRO A 199 -15.79 9.90 -19.22
C PRO A 199 -15.09 8.89 -20.15
N GLU A 200 -14.04 9.34 -20.84
CA GLU A 200 -13.09 8.45 -21.52
C GLU A 200 -12.25 7.75 -20.45
N LEU A 201 -12.85 6.71 -19.87
CA LEU A 201 -12.34 5.94 -18.76
C LEU A 201 -12.30 4.45 -19.13
N SER A 202 -11.16 3.82 -18.84
CA SER A 202 -11.02 2.36 -18.82
C SER A 202 -10.39 1.91 -17.50
N LEU A 203 -11.07 1.02 -16.79
CA LEU A 203 -10.65 0.43 -15.54
C LEU A 203 -10.72 -1.10 -15.67
N SER A 204 -9.69 -1.79 -15.21
CA SER A 204 -9.72 -3.25 -15.10
C SER A 204 -8.82 -3.69 -13.96
N GLY A 205 -9.15 -4.83 -13.36
CA GLY A 205 -8.40 -5.40 -12.25
C GLY A 205 -9.23 -5.51 -10.98
N GLU A 206 -8.57 -6.00 -9.94
CA GLU A 206 -9.22 -6.30 -8.67
C GLU A 206 -8.20 -6.14 -7.55
N ALA A 207 -8.62 -5.50 -6.46
CA ALA A 207 -7.80 -5.34 -5.27
C ALA A 207 -8.61 -5.63 -4.02
N THR A 208 -7.97 -6.26 -3.02
CA THR A 208 -8.61 -6.60 -1.76
C THR A 208 -7.78 -6.12 -0.58
N VAL A 209 -8.43 -5.43 0.34
CA VAL A 209 -7.93 -5.17 1.70
C VAL A 209 -8.53 -6.20 2.65
N LYS A 210 -7.73 -6.80 3.53
CA LYS A 210 -8.18 -7.78 4.53
C LYS A 210 -7.67 -7.40 5.92
N LEU A 211 -8.52 -7.62 6.91
CA LEU A 211 -8.18 -7.71 8.32
C LEU A 211 -8.57 -9.12 8.79
N GLU A 212 -7.56 -9.92 9.11
CA GLU A 212 -7.70 -11.32 9.53
C GLU A 212 -7.36 -11.44 11.02
N VAL A 213 -8.20 -12.13 11.78
CA VAL A 213 -7.89 -12.54 13.15
C VAL A 213 -7.18 -13.89 13.09
N THR A 214 -5.89 -13.91 13.40
CA THR A 214 -5.03 -15.11 13.32
C THR A 214 -4.84 -15.79 14.68
N GLY A 215 -5.26 -15.14 15.76
CA GLY A 215 -5.24 -15.66 17.13
C GLY A 215 -5.95 -14.72 18.11
N ALA A 216 -6.04 -15.10 19.39
CA ALA A 216 -6.79 -14.33 20.40
C ALA A 216 -6.26 -12.90 20.63
N ALA A 217 -4.97 -12.68 20.39
CA ALA A 217 -4.32 -11.36 20.42
C ALA A 217 -3.44 -11.17 19.17
N ALA A 218 -3.82 -11.78 18.05
CA ALA A 218 -3.05 -11.74 16.81
C ALA A 218 -3.94 -11.39 15.63
N VAL A 219 -3.51 -10.40 14.85
CA VAL A 219 -4.22 -9.91 13.67
C VAL A 219 -3.25 -9.71 12.51
N LYS A 220 -3.78 -9.76 11.29
CA LYS A 220 -3.06 -9.46 10.07
C LYS A 220 -3.90 -8.55 9.19
N VAL A 221 -3.35 -7.40 8.82
CA VAL A 221 -3.91 -6.52 7.80
C VAL A 221 -3.14 -6.73 6.50
N SER A 222 -3.80 -6.96 5.37
CA SER A 222 -3.15 -7.07 4.07
C SER A 222 -3.87 -6.26 2.99
N LEU A 223 -3.10 -5.84 1.99
CA LEU A 223 -3.57 -5.28 0.72
C LEU A 223 -3.00 -6.14 -0.41
N ASP A 224 -3.88 -6.64 -1.25
CA ASP A 224 -3.59 -7.51 -2.37
C ASP A 224 -4.10 -6.87 -3.67
N ILE A 225 -3.34 -6.99 -4.76
CA ILE A 225 -3.84 -6.80 -6.13
C ILE A 225 -4.09 -8.22 -6.64
N ASP A 226 -5.36 -8.64 -6.63
CA ASP A 226 -5.79 -9.99 -6.97
C ASP A 226 -5.71 -10.24 -8.49
N ARG A 227 -5.99 -9.19 -9.28
CA ARG A 227 -5.90 -9.18 -10.75
C ARG A 227 -5.16 -7.91 -11.19
N ASP A 228 -4.33 -8.05 -12.22
CA ASP A 228 -3.59 -6.93 -12.81
C ASP A 228 -4.48 -5.69 -12.94
N ILE A 229 -4.03 -4.57 -12.35
CA ILE A 229 -4.73 -3.29 -12.43
C ILE A 229 -4.29 -2.58 -13.71
N ALA A 230 -5.25 -2.07 -14.46
CA ALA A 230 -5.02 -1.07 -15.50
C ALA A 230 -6.09 0.02 -15.41
N VAL A 231 -5.64 1.26 -15.34
CA VAL A 231 -6.45 2.47 -15.30
C VAL A 231 -5.99 3.35 -16.46
N ALA A 232 -6.92 3.80 -17.29
CA ALA A 232 -6.70 4.81 -18.30
C ALA A 232 -7.81 5.86 -18.17
N PHE A 233 -7.41 7.12 -18.04
CA PHE A 233 -8.32 8.26 -18.00
C PHE A 233 -7.69 9.38 -18.81
N GLU A 234 -8.36 9.78 -19.90
CA GLU A 234 -7.79 10.67 -20.90
C GLU A 234 -6.43 10.13 -21.40
N ASP A 235 -5.37 10.92 -21.37
CA ASP A 235 -4.01 10.49 -21.71
C ASP A 235 -3.23 9.91 -20.51
N THR A 236 -3.81 9.89 -19.29
CA THR A 236 -3.16 9.29 -18.12
C THR A 236 -3.35 7.78 -18.10
N THR A 237 -2.28 7.02 -17.89
CA THR A 237 -2.35 5.57 -17.68
C THR A 237 -1.61 5.12 -16.43
N PHE A 238 -2.17 4.15 -15.72
CA PHE A 238 -1.54 3.47 -14.62
C PHE A 238 -1.77 1.97 -14.78
N SER A 239 -0.74 1.16 -14.53
CA SER A 239 -0.88 -0.29 -14.49
C SER A 239 0.00 -0.89 -13.41
N SER A 240 -0.48 -1.95 -12.76
CA SER A 240 0.28 -2.71 -11.78
C SER A 240 -0.05 -4.19 -11.87
N LYS A 241 0.97 -5.05 -11.83
CA LYS A 241 0.79 -6.50 -11.82
C LYS A 241 0.23 -6.99 -10.49
N ALA A 242 -0.55 -8.08 -10.56
CA ALA A 242 -1.04 -8.79 -9.39
C ALA A 242 0.09 -9.09 -8.40
N ALA A 243 -0.13 -8.77 -7.12
CA ALA A 243 0.89 -8.81 -6.09
C ALA A 243 0.30 -8.75 -4.67
N HIS A 244 1.07 -9.25 -3.69
CA HIS A 244 0.82 -9.03 -2.26
C HIS A 244 1.44 -7.70 -1.85
N VAL A 245 0.71 -6.60 -2.06
CA VAL A 245 1.21 -5.21 -1.98
C VAL A 245 1.77 -4.89 -0.61
N ALA A 246 1.00 -5.16 0.44
CA ALA A 246 1.42 -4.91 1.81
C ALA A 246 0.75 -5.89 2.76
N SER A 247 1.44 -6.25 3.83
CA SER A 247 0.88 -7.01 4.95
C SER A 247 1.54 -6.57 6.25
N LEU A 248 0.74 -6.30 7.27
CA LEU A 248 1.17 -6.08 8.64
C LEU A 248 0.53 -7.15 9.52
N ALA A 249 1.32 -8.02 10.12
CA ALA A 249 0.87 -8.97 11.13
C ALA A 249 1.39 -8.56 12.51
N LEU A 250 0.51 -8.60 13.50
CA LEU A 250 0.80 -8.29 14.90
C LEU A 250 0.41 -9.51 15.73
N ASP A 251 1.31 -9.97 16.61
CA ASP A 251 1.02 -11.01 17.60
C ASP A 251 1.40 -10.49 18.99
N GLY A 252 0.40 -10.14 19.79
CA GLY A 252 0.57 -9.63 21.15
C GLY A 252 1.08 -10.68 22.14
N ALA A 253 0.78 -11.97 21.91
CA ALA A 253 1.24 -13.05 22.78
C ALA A 253 2.72 -13.37 22.55
N ALA A 254 3.15 -13.38 21.28
CA ALA A 254 4.55 -13.54 20.91
C ALA A 254 5.36 -12.23 20.99
N LYS A 255 4.69 -11.08 21.11
CA LYS A 255 5.26 -9.73 21.00
C LYS A 255 6.12 -9.58 19.74
N SER A 256 5.52 -9.96 18.62
CA SER A 256 6.16 -9.92 17.30
C SER A 256 5.34 -9.14 16.29
N MET A 257 6.03 -8.62 15.28
CA MET A 257 5.46 -7.90 14.16
C MET A 257 6.14 -8.34 12.87
N ASP A 258 5.33 -8.62 11.85
CA ASP A 258 5.79 -8.85 10.48
C ASP A 258 5.23 -7.75 9.58
N LEU A 259 6.11 -7.07 8.85
CA LEU A 259 5.75 -6.12 7.80
C LEU A 259 6.27 -6.65 6.48
N VAL A 260 5.41 -6.88 5.51
CA VAL A 260 5.77 -7.27 4.15
C VAL A 260 5.27 -6.18 3.21
N VAL A 261 6.13 -5.78 2.27
CA VAL A 261 5.79 -4.92 1.14
C VAL A 261 6.22 -5.65 -0.13
N GLY A 262 5.34 -5.68 -1.13
CA GLY A 262 5.50 -6.46 -2.34
C GLY A 262 4.71 -5.87 -3.51
N LEU A 263 5.26 -4.89 -4.21
CA LEU A 263 4.65 -4.37 -5.44
C LEU A 263 5.13 -5.17 -6.65
N GLY A 264 4.18 -5.52 -7.52
CA GLY A 264 4.45 -6.07 -8.84
C GLY A 264 5.08 -5.02 -9.78
N GLU A 265 5.28 -5.40 -11.04
CA GLU A 265 5.67 -4.44 -12.07
C GLU A 265 4.58 -3.36 -12.20
N THR A 266 4.97 -2.11 -12.00
CA THR A 266 4.09 -0.94 -12.01
C THR A 266 4.60 0.06 -13.03
N LYS A 267 3.69 0.58 -13.85
CA LYS A 267 3.96 1.65 -14.82
C LYS A 267 2.94 2.74 -14.67
N ALA A 268 3.37 3.98 -14.79
CA ALA A 268 2.48 5.13 -14.88
C ALA A 268 2.94 6.04 -16.01
N HIS A 269 1.99 6.65 -16.69
CA HIS A 269 2.18 7.69 -17.67
C HIS A 269 1.23 8.83 -17.33
N VAL A 270 1.78 10.03 -17.13
CA VAL A 270 1.01 11.24 -16.87
C VAL A 270 1.36 12.26 -17.95
N PRO A 271 0.36 12.81 -18.68
CA PRO A 271 0.59 13.77 -19.75
C PRO A 271 1.08 15.12 -19.22
N ASP A 272 1.39 16.04 -20.16
CA ASP A 272 2.05 17.35 -19.98
C ASP A 272 1.29 18.40 -19.14
N ASP A 273 0.35 17.99 -18.29
CA ASP A 273 -0.36 18.91 -17.40
C ASP A 273 0.51 19.41 -16.23
N PHE A 274 1.73 18.86 -16.08
CA PHE A 274 2.67 19.11 -14.98
C PHE A 274 4.08 19.53 -15.44
N GLU A 275 4.20 20.33 -16.50
CA GLU A 275 5.50 20.79 -17.05
C GLU A 275 6.36 19.64 -17.63
N GLY A 276 5.72 18.72 -18.34
CA GLY A 276 6.36 17.59 -19.01
C GLY A 276 5.53 16.32 -18.95
N THR A 277 5.83 15.38 -19.85
CA THR A 277 5.24 14.03 -19.83
C THR A 277 6.03 13.13 -18.88
N PHE A 278 5.38 12.55 -17.88
CA PHE A 278 6.03 11.70 -16.88
C PHE A 278 5.80 10.22 -17.16
N ASP A 279 6.88 9.43 -17.22
CA ASP A 279 6.79 7.97 -17.26
C ASP A 279 7.51 7.34 -16.05
N LEU A 280 6.77 6.62 -15.23
CA LEU A 280 7.32 5.76 -14.19
C LEU A 280 7.38 4.32 -14.69
N ASP A 281 8.51 3.66 -14.45
CA ASP A 281 8.70 2.25 -14.69
C ASP A 281 9.37 1.60 -13.47
N LEU A 282 8.55 0.97 -12.63
CA LEU A 282 8.95 0.23 -11.43
C LEU A 282 8.84 -1.27 -11.72
N PRO A 283 9.95 -2.01 -11.86
CA PRO A 283 9.92 -3.44 -12.20
C PRO A 283 9.40 -4.35 -11.08
N GLY A 284 9.23 -3.78 -9.89
CA GLY A 284 8.78 -4.43 -8.67
C GLY A 284 9.46 -3.81 -7.46
N LEU A 285 8.87 -3.99 -6.29
CA LEU A 285 9.46 -3.62 -5.00
C LEU A 285 9.17 -4.76 -4.03
N SER A 286 10.17 -5.22 -3.29
CA SER A 286 9.91 -6.12 -2.17
C SER A 286 10.77 -5.80 -0.97
N ALA A 287 10.21 -6.00 0.22
CA ALA A 287 10.91 -6.04 1.49
C ALA A 287 10.02 -6.75 2.52
N ALA A 288 10.63 -7.47 3.45
CA ALA A 288 9.92 -8.08 4.57
C ALA A 288 10.70 -7.84 5.87
N ALA A 289 10.13 -7.09 6.80
CA ALA A 289 10.69 -6.87 8.12
C ALA A 289 10.02 -7.79 9.15
N HIS A 290 10.82 -8.45 9.98
CA HIS A 290 10.39 -9.25 11.10
C HIS A 290 11.00 -8.70 12.40
N PHE A 291 10.13 -8.47 13.37
CA PHE A 291 10.48 -8.04 14.71
C PHE A 291 9.91 -9.02 15.73
N ALA A 292 10.71 -9.35 16.75
CA ALA A 292 10.27 -10.11 17.91
C ALA A 292 11.05 -9.66 19.15
N GLU A 293 10.40 -9.61 20.31
CA GLU A 293 11.05 -9.20 21.56
C GLU A 293 12.33 -10.00 21.83
N GLY A 294 13.44 -9.28 22.06
CA GLY A 294 14.74 -9.88 22.33
C GLY A 294 15.48 -10.44 21.11
N GLN A 295 14.94 -10.29 19.89
CA GLN A 295 15.61 -10.64 18.64
C GLN A 295 16.07 -9.37 17.88
N PRO A 296 17.13 -9.46 17.07
CA PRO A 296 17.46 -8.41 16.11
C PRO A 296 16.32 -8.20 15.11
N LEU A 297 16.13 -6.94 14.67
CA LEU A 297 15.23 -6.63 13.56
C LEU A 297 15.84 -7.21 12.27
N ALA A 298 15.13 -8.13 11.64
CA ALA A 298 15.53 -8.71 10.35
C ALA A 298 14.72 -8.06 9.23
N ILE A 299 15.37 -7.60 8.17
CA ILE A 299 14.74 -7.10 6.95
C ILE A 299 15.25 -7.97 5.82
N THR A 300 14.37 -8.67 5.12
CA THR A 300 14.72 -9.65 4.10
C THR A 300 14.11 -9.29 2.77
N ASN A 301 14.66 -9.86 1.70
CA ASN A 301 14.18 -9.71 0.33
C ASN A 301 14.06 -8.24 -0.13
N ILE A 302 14.93 -7.34 0.33
CA ILE A 302 14.97 -5.95 -0.13
C ILE A 302 15.36 -5.95 -1.61
N SER A 303 14.46 -5.50 -2.47
CA SER A 303 14.58 -5.56 -3.93
C SER A 303 13.89 -4.39 -4.60
N LEU A 304 14.46 -3.88 -5.69
CA LEU A 304 13.84 -2.92 -6.63
C LEU A 304 13.38 -3.60 -7.94
N GLY A 305 13.19 -4.92 -7.88
CA GLY A 305 12.74 -5.72 -9.01
C GLY A 305 13.88 -6.25 -9.89
N ALA A 306 13.51 -6.84 -11.03
CA ALA A 306 14.44 -7.59 -11.89
C ALA A 306 15.33 -6.72 -12.79
N ARG A 307 15.06 -5.41 -12.87
CA ARG A 307 15.77 -4.44 -13.71
C ARG A 307 15.79 -3.07 -13.02
N THR A 308 16.38 -2.08 -13.66
CA THR A 308 16.48 -0.70 -13.14
C THR A 308 15.10 -0.05 -13.08
N THR A 309 14.79 0.62 -11.97
CA THR A 309 13.65 1.52 -11.85
C THR A 309 13.97 2.84 -12.53
N THR A 310 13.07 3.38 -13.34
CA THR A 310 13.29 4.65 -14.05
C THR A 310 12.10 5.58 -13.93
N LEU A 311 12.39 6.87 -13.73
CA LEU A 311 11.45 7.96 -13.99
C LEU A 311 11.95 8.72 -15.22
N LYS A 312 11.07 8.97 -16.19
CA LYS A 312 11.36 9.78 -17.37
C LYS A 312 10.48 11.01 -17.40
N ILE A 313 11.03 12.10 -17.94
CA ILE A 313 10.31 13.31 -18.29
C ILE A 313 10.58 13.57 -19.78
N ASP A 314 9.52 13.74 -20.56
CA ASP A 314 9.57 13.92 -22.03
C ASP A 314 10.39 12.82 -22.74
N GLY A 315 10.24 11.58 -22.26
CA GLY A 315 10.95 10.40 -22.77
C GLY A 315 12.44 10.32 -22.40
N GLN A 316 13.00 11.31 -21.69
CA GLN A 316 14.37 11.30 -21.19
C GLN A 316 14.43 10.82 -19.75
N THR A 317 15.41 9.99 -19.40
CA THR A 317 15.54 9.49 -18.01
C THR A 317 15.98 10.63 -17.08
N ALA A 318 15.09 10.97 -16.15
CA ALA A 318 15.30 11.95 -15.10
C ALA A 318 15.93 11.30 -13.86
N LEU A 319 15.41 10.14 -13.43
CA LEU A 319 15.90 9.39 -12.28
C LEU A 319 16.05 7.91 -12.62
N SER A 320 17.05 7.25 -12.03
CA SER A 320 17.14 5.79 -12.04
C SER A 320 17.74 5.23 -10.75
N PHE A 321 17.23 4.07 -10.34
CA PHE A 321 17.67 3.33 -9.17
C PHE A 321 17.97 1.88 -9.55
N ASP A 322 19.16 1.40 -9.18
CA ASP A 322 19.65 0.08 -9.56
C ASP A 322 20.33 -0.60 -8.37
N LEU A 323 19.78 -1.72 -7.91
CA LEU A 323 20.53 -2.66 -7.08
C LEU A 323 21.40 -3.53 -7.96
N ASN A 324 22.59 -3.89 -7.48
CA ASN A 324 23.57 -4.62 -8.25
C ASN A 324 23.03 -5.95 -8.83
N PRO A 325 23.06 -6.11 -10.17
CA PRO A 325 22.58 -7.33 -10.82
C PRO A 325 23.43 -8.56 -10.50
N ASN A 326 24.71 -8.39 -10.15
CA ASN A 326 25.60 -9.52 -9.84
C ASN A 326 25.23 -10.22 -8.52
N ASP A 327 24.54 -9.50 -7.62
CA ASP A 327 24.04 -10.01 -6.36
C ASP A 327 22.54 -10.36 -6.44
N GLY A 328 22.01 -10.50 -7.66
CA GLY A 328 20.60 -10.84 -7.89
C GLY A 328 19.62 -9.71 -7.61
N ARG A 329 20.09 -8.46 -7.45
CA ARG A 329 19.28 -7.26 -7.12
C ARG A 329 18.50 -7.39 -5.81
N LYS A 330 19.02 -8.18 -4.89
CA LYS A 330 18.40 -8.46 -3.59
C LYS A 330 19.44 -8.39 -2.49
N LEU A 331 19.01 -7.94 -1.32
CA LEU A 331 19.79 -8.05 -0.10
C LEU A 331 18.87 -8.23 1.11
N ASP A 332 19.45 -8.77 2.16
CA ASP A 332 18.89 -8.82 3.49
C ASP A 332 19.71 -7.87 4.38
N ALA A 333 19.06 -7.31 5.39
CA ALA A 333 19.64 -6.48 6.42
C ALA A 333 19.22 -6.99 7.81
N GLN A 334 20.08 -6.77 8.80
CA GLN A 334 19.78 -7.07 10.19
C GLN A 334 20.26 -5.91 11.07
N ILE A 335 19.43 -5.49 12.01
CA ILE A 335 19.74 -4.43 12.97
C ILE A 335 19.73 -5.04 14.38
N SER A 336 20.85 -4.95 15.08
CA SER A 336 21.03 -5.46 16.44
C SER A 336 21.74 -4.41 17.29
N GLY A 337 21.01 -3.79 18.22
CA GLY A 337 21.52 -2.66 19.00
C GLY A 337 21.88 -1.47 18.10
N ASP A 338 23.16 -1.10 18.08
CA ASP A 338 23.74 -0.01 17.29
C ASP A 338 24.30 -0.47 15.93
N THR A 339 24.14 -1.75 15.60
CA THR A 339 24.82 -2.39 14.46
C THR A 339 23.82 -2.77 13.38
N LEU A 340 24.08 -2.30 12.15
CA LEU A 340 23.43 -2.72 10.91
C LEU A 340 24.36 -3.67 10.15
N THR A 341 23.87 -4.82 9.70
CA THR A 341 24.60 -5.71 8.78
C THR A 341 23.76 -6.00 7.56
N VAL A 342 24.40 -6.16 6.39
CA VAL A 342 23.74 -6.50 5.12
C VAL A 342 24.36 -7.76 4.53
N THR A 343 23.58 -8.55 3.79
CA THR A 343 24.04 -9.75 3.09
C THR A 343 23.24 -9.93 1.78
N PRO A 344 23.87 -10.21 0.63
CA PRO A 344 25.32 -10.37 0.44
C PRO A 344 26.09 -9.06 0.59
N ARG A 345 25.65 -7.99 -0.09
CA ARG A 345 26.15 -6.62 0.07
C ARG A 345 25.10 -5.64 -0.44
N LEU A 346 25.12 -4.43 0.08
CA LEU A 346 24.40 -3.31 -0.52
C LEU A 346 25.29 -2.69 -1.61
N ASP A 347 24.76 -2.64 -2.82
CA ASP A 347 25.37 -1.96 -3.96
C ASP A 347 24.21 -1.31 -4.73
N LEU A 348 23.89 -0.09 -4.30
CA LEU A 348 22.81 0.73 -4.83
C LEU A 348 23.42 1.84 -5.68
N ARG A 349 23.00 1.93 -6.92
CA ARG A 349 23.34 3.03 -7.83
C ARG A 349 22.11 3.89 -8.09
N THR A 350 22.29 5.19 -7.90
CA THR A 350 21.31 6.22 -8.23
C THR A 350 21.91 7.17 -9.25
N THR A 351 21.14 7.51 -10.28
CA THR A 351 21.51 8.54 -11.26
C THR A 351 20.39 9.55 -11.36
N VAL A 352 20.74 10.84 -11.28
CA VAL A 352 19.82 11.96 -11.46
C VAL A 352 20.27 12.80 -12.66
N ASN A 353 19.32 13.25 -13.47
CA ASN A 353 19.57 14.14 -14.60
C ASN A 353 18.84 15.47 -14.36
N HIS A 354 19.55 16.40 -13.74
CA HIS A 354 19.03 17.71 -13.34
C HIS A 354 18.61 18.59 -14.53
N THR A 355 19.27 18.42 -15.69
CA THR A 355 18.83 19.11 -16.91
C THR A 355 17.43 18.68 -17.34
N VAL A 356 17.07 17.42 -17.11
CA VAL A 356 15.72 16.90 -17.43
C VAL A 356 14.72 17.27 -16.33
N LEU A 357 15.14 17.34 -15.06
CA LEU A 357 14.29 17.79 -13.95
C LEU A 357 14.03 19.31 -13.98
N GLY A 358 14.80 20.08 -14.73
CA GLY A 358 14.68 21.54 -14.79
C GLY A 358 15.19 22.23 -13.52
N ASP A 359 15.92 21.53 -12.66
CA ASP A 359 16.50 22.05 -11.42
C ASP A 359 17.99 22.36 -11.57
N ASP A 360 18.53 23.10 -10.60
CA ASP A 360 19.96 23.38 -10.55
C ASP A 360 20.71 22.10 -10.15
N ALA A 361 21.71 21.73 -10.96
CA ALA A 361 22.51 20.55 -10.66
C ALA A 361 23.23 20.71 -9.31
N PRO A 362 23.09 19.73 -8.39
CA PRO A 362 23.75 19.74 -7.11
C PRO A 362 25.25 19.57 -7.31
N VAL A 363 25.93 19.48 -6.18
CA VAL A 363 27.37 19.28 -6.16
C VAL A 363 27.78 17.94 -6.80
N TYR A 364 26.90 16.93 -6.84
CA TYR A 364 27.11 15.61 -7.45
C TYR A 364 25.80 14.92 -7.87
N ASP A 365 25.79 14.22 -9.03
CA ASP A 365 24.56 13.73 -9.68
C ASP A 365 24.39 12.20 -9.69
N VAL A 366 25.50 11.47 -9.55
CA VAL A 366 25.53 10.01 -9.50
C VAL A 366 26.03 9.62 -8.15
N THR A 367 25.29 8.75 -7.47
CA THR A 367 25.71 8.20 -6.18
C THR A 367 25.65 6.69 -6.25
N ARG A 368 26.76 6.02 -5.92
CA ARG A 368 26.79 4.59 -5.67
C ARG A 368 27.12 4.34 -4.21
N VAL A 369 26.19 3.73 -3.48
CA VAL A 369 26.39 3.33 -2.09
C VAL A 369 26.79 1.86 -2.07
N LEU A 370 27.96 1.59 -1.50
CA LEU A 370 28.53 0.27 -1.37
C LEU A 370 28.74 -0.05 0.11
N LEU A 371 28.09 -1.11 0.60
CA LEU A 371 28.31 -1.64 1.94
C LEU A 371 28.43 -3.17 1.85
N ASP A 372 29.62 -3.66 2.18
CA ASP A 372 29.97 -5.07 2.27
C ASP A 372 30.26 -5.40 3.73
N GLY A 373 29.30 -6.04 4.41
CA GLY A 373 29.37 -6.33 5.85
C GLY A 373 28.37 -5.51 6.66
N GLY A 374 28.85 -4.56 7.47
CA GLY A 374 27.99 -3.81 8.37
C GLY A 374 28.53 -2.45 8.81
N LEU A 375 27.69 -1.70 9.51
CA LEU A 375 27.94 -0.40 10.10
C LEU A 375 27.59 -0.45 11.58
N ARG A 376 28.34 0.27 12.42
CA ARG A 376 28.02 0.47 13.83
C ARG A 376 27.95 1.96 14.15
N ALA A 377 26.81 2.42 14.65
CA ALA A 377 26.66 3.77 15.15
C ALA A 377 27.50 3.98 16.43
N LYS A 378 28.16 5.13 16.55
CA LYS A 378 28.94 5.52 17.72
C LYS A 378 28.27 6.67 18.45
N ALA A 379 28.63 6.87 19.72
CA ALA A 379 28.04 7.92 20.55
C ALA A 379 28.40 9.35 20.09
N ASP A 380 29.44 9.52 19.26
CA ASP A 380 29.90 10.81 18.72
C ASP A 380 29.34 11.10 17.31
N GLU A 381 28.25 10.42 16.94
CA GLU A 381 27.59 10.49 15.62
C GLU A 381 28.46 10.00 14.46
N SER A 382 29.63 9.40 14.73
CA SER A 382 30.41 8.70 13.71
C SER A 382 29.86 7.30 13.46
N ILE A 383 30.16 6.75 12.29
CA ILE A 383 29.78 5.39 11.88
C ILE A 383 31.05 4.57 11.68
N GLU A 384 31.21 3.51 12.46
CA GLU A 384 32.28 2.53 12.29
C GLU A 384 31.91 1.53 11.20
N ALA A 385 32.73 1.42 10.16
CA ALA A 385 32.59 0.38 9.15
C ALA A 385 33.05 -0.96 9.74
N LEU A 386 32.18 -1.97 9.75
CA LEU A 386 32.51 -3.35 10.16
C LEU A 386 33.03 -4.20 8.98
N GLY A 387 32.96 -3.67 7.77
CA GLY A 387 33.48 -4.23 6.53
C GLY A 387 33.88 -3.12 5.56
N GLY A 388 33.65 -3.31 4.26
CA GLY A 388 33.88 -2.26 3.27
C GLY A 388 32.68 -1.31 3.19
N PHE A 389 32.91 0.00 3.31
CA PHE A 389 31.86 1.02 3.13
C PHE A 389 32.36 2.17 2.27
N SER A 390 31.64 2.50 1.20
CA SER A 390 31.98 3.64 0.34
C SER A 390 30.76 4.28 -0.29
N ILE A 391 30.87 5.58 -0.53
CA ILE A 391 29.97 6.34 -1.39
C ILE A 391 30.80 6.84 -2.56
N GLU A 392 30.48 6.43 -3.77
CA GLU A 392 31.09 6.93 -5.00
C GLU A 392 30.19 8.03 -5.59
N THR A 393 30.75 9.19 -5.91
CA THR A 393 30.01 10.32 -6.48
C THR A 393 30.53 10.71 -7.87
N ASN A 394 29.75 11.47 -8.64
CA ASN A 394 30.25 12.22 -9.78
C ASN A 394 29.97 13.72 -9.60
N PRO A 395 31.00 14.58 -9.43
CA PRO A 395 32.43 14.27 -9.45
C PRO A 395 32.91 13.49 -8.22
N ALA A 396 33.98 12.71 -8.38
CA ALA A 396 34.46 11.73 -7.39
C ALA A 396 34.97 12.33 -6.07
N SER A 397 35.25 13.63 -6.03
CA SER A 397 35.80 14.32 -4.85
C SER A 397 34.86 14.40 -3.64
N TYR A 398 33.57 14.12 -3.83
CA TYR A 398 32.56 14.21 -2.75
C TYR A 398 32.24 12.85 -2.12
N GLY A 399 32.80 11.76 -2.67
CA GLY A 399 32.68 10.42 -2.13
C GLY A 399 33.71 10.11 -1.04
N PHE A 400 33.65 8.89 -0.51
CA PHE A 400 34.65 8.36 0.41
C PHE A 400 34.72 6.83 0.31
N SER A 401 35.78 6.26 0.89
CA SER A 401 35.90 4.83 1.12
C SER A 401 36.52 4.58 2.49
N ALA A 402 35.90 3.68 3.25
CA ALA A 402 36.29 3.24 4.57
C ALA A 402 36.42 1.71 4.59
N ALA A 403 37.50 1.22 5.17
CA ALA A 403 37.73 -0.18 5.46
C ALA A 403 37.24 -0.54 6.87
N ALA A 404 37.19 -1.84 7.17
CA ALA A 404 36.78 -2.35 8.47
C ALA A 404 37.61 -1.72 9.61
N GLY A 405 36.92 -1.26 10.66
CA GLY A 405 37.48 -0.58 11.83
C GLY A 405 37.75 0.92 11.62
N GLN A 406 37.45 1.49 10.45
CA GLN A 406 37.49 2.94 10.24
C GLN A 406 36.15 3.58 10.56
N CYS A 407 36.20 4.80 11.09
CA CYS A 407 35.04 5.62 11.36
C CYS A 407 34.87 6.68 10.26
N VAL A 408 33.62 6.88 9.86
CA VAL A 408 33.19 7.91 8.91
C VAL A 408 32.40 8.97 9.67
N ARG A 409 32.72 10.23 9.41
CA ARG A 409 31.99 11.38 9.97
C ARG A 409 31.58 12.35 8.87
N GLY A 410 30.29 12.67 8.82
CA GLY A 410 29.76 13.72 7.96
C GLY A 410 29.93 15.10 8.60
N THR A 411 30.23 16.11 7.79
CA THR A 411 30.21 17.52 8.20
C THR A 411 29.51 18.32 7.11
N GLU A 412 28.47 19.07 7.47
CA GLU A 412 27.83 20.01 6.56
C GLU A 412 28.76 21.18 6.26
N THR A 413 28.92 21.46 4.96
CA THR A 413 29.77 22.51 4.42
C THR A 413 28.92 23.39 3.52
N TYR A 414 28.91 24.69 3.80
CA TYR A 414 28.23 25.69 2.97
C TYR A 414 29.05 26.00 1.70
N ASP A 415 28.40 25.93 0.54
CA ASP A 415 28.93 26.36 -0.75
C ASP A 415 28.38 27.77 -1.10
N PRO A 416 29.16 28.84 -0.92
CA PRO A 416 28.69 30.20 -1.20
C PRO A 416 28.49 30.48 -2.70
N THR A 417 28.97 29.61 -3.60
CA THR A 417 28.75 29.78 -5.04
C THR A 417 27.38 29.29 -5.49
N ARG A 418 26.80 28.35 -4.74
CA ARG A 418 25.47 27.78 -4.98
C ARG A 418 24.43 28.25 -3.97
N ASP A 419 24.84 28.94 -2.91
CA ASP A 419 23.98 29.31 -1.77
C ASP A 419 23.30 28.08 -1.15
N ASP A 420 24.07 26.99 -1.01
CA ASP A 420 23.56 25.67 -0.60
C ASP A 420 24.55 24.93 0.32
N TYR A 421 24.09 23.88 1.02
CA TYR A 421 24.90 23.04 1.90
C TYR A 421 25.13 21.65 1.29
N TYR A 422 26.34 21.12 1.46
CA TYR A 422 26.66 19.74 1.10
C TYR A 422 27.46 19.06 2.21
N THR A 423 27.33 17.74 2.34
CA THR A 423 28.10 16.98 3.34
C THR A 423 29.47 16.61 2.77
N THR A 424 30.52 16.90 3.53
CA THR A 424 31.87 16.36 3.36
C THR A 424 32.11 15.21 4.33
N TRP A 425 32.95 14.26 3.94
CA TRP A 425 33.19 13.05 4.71
C TRP A 425 34.65 12.97 5.16
N ALA A 426 34.85 12.72 6.45
CA ALA A 426 36.15 12.39 7.01
C ALA A 426 36.19 10.91 7.37
N VAL A 427 37.24 10.20 6.94
CA VAL A 427 37.49 8.79 7.25
C VAL A 427 38.76 8.70 8.11
N GLY A 428 38.68 8.00 9.24
CA GLY A 428 39.80 7.89 10.18
C GLY A 428 39.69 6.70 11.12
N THR A 429 40.59 6.64 12.11
CA THR A 429 40.50 5.65 13.19
C THR A 429 39.33 5.99 14.11
N CYS A 430 38.58 4.98 14.54
CA CYS A 430 37.59 5.15 15.61
C CYS A 430 38.30 5.44 16.93
N ASN A 431 37.97 6.57 17.57
CA ASN A 431 38.54 6.97 18.87
C ASN A 431 37.70 6.49 20.04
#